data_AF-A0A139WTA0-F1
#
_entry.id   AF-A0A139WTA0-F1
#
_cell.length_a   1.000
_cell.length_b   1.000
_cell.length_c   1.000
_cell.angle_alpha   90.00
_cell.angle_beta   90.00
_cell.angle_gamma   90.00
#
_symmetry.space_group_name_H-M   'P 1'
#
loop_
_entity.id
_entity.type
_entity.pdbx_description
1 polymer ?
#
loop_
_entity_poly.entity_id
_entity_poly.type
_entity_poly.pdbx_seq_one_letter_code
_entity_poly.pdbx_strand_id
1 'polypeptide(L)'
;MTTPIKLTPIGTYATGIFDEGAAEIPAYDPSSQRLFVVNADSVTVDVLDLSNPSNPTKLFSIDAKAFGGSANSVAVKNGIVAIAIESDNTQEPGKAVFVDVNGNFLNAVTVGALPDMLTFTPDGKKVLVANEGEPNDDYTVDPEGSVSIIDISCGVENLTQDNVTTADFQAFNSKVHELRSAGVRIFGPNASVAQDLEPEYIAISPDSTTAWVTLQENNAIAVVDVESGAVTDIVPLGFKDHNTFSSLQTFFFDEASLPVTDVPIGLGLVSVNNALDASDRDGAINIRNWPINGMYQPDGITSFEIHGQTYLITANEGDARDYDGFSEQKRVKDLKLDPTAFPNAKALQEDKALGRLYVTSTLGDTDGDGDYDELYSFGGRSFSIWDTQGKLVYDSGDEFERITAQLFPEEFNSNNTSNDTFDNRSDDKGPEPEGVVTGVVGDNTYAFIGLERIGGVMVYDISKPTSPSFVQYINTRDFSVQFDVDEDGDPDPTTEQVIAAGDLGPEGLAFVSANNSPNGKPLLVVANEVSGSTTIFEIDPLHSQAVFSNSVFPCHTGYVVNQDGVSPSVDRFSFGQLYPNPLQLNTGIGSESELAIASGIYNEIPLT
;
A
#
# COMPACT_ATOMS: atom_id res chain seq x y z
N MET A 1 -11.22 10.02 -22.68
CA MET A 1 -10.61 8.69 -22.68
C MET A 1 -9.30 8.88 -21.93
N THR A 2 -9.10 8.15 -20.83
CA THR A 2 -7.84 8.14 -20.10
C THR A 2 -6.75 7.68 -21.08
N THR A 3 -5.56 8.26 -20.99
CA THR A 3 -4.38 7.71 -21.67
C THR A 3 -3.84 6.68 -20.70
N PRO A 4 -4.07 5.37 -20.88
CA PRO A 4 -3.54 4.40 -19.95
C PRO A 4 -2.01 4.50 -19.93
N ILE A 5 -1.38 4.33 -18.79
CA ILE A 5 0.07 4.22 -18.67
C ILE A 5 0.44 2.75 -18.49
N LYS A 6 1.68 2.40 -18.84
CA LYS A 6 2.27 1.09 -18.54
C LYS A 6 3.58 1.28 -17.81
N LEU A 7 3.76 0.60 -16.68
CA LEU A 7 5.06 0.49 -16.04
C LEU A 7 5.83 -0.68 -16.63
N THR A 8 7.12 -0.47 -16.87
CA THR A 8 8.05 -1.52 -17.29
C THR A 8 9.31 -1.43 -16.43
N PRO A 9 9.72 -2.51 -15.73
CA PRO A 9 10.98 -2.51 -15.00
C PRO A 9 12.13 -2.39 -16.01
N ILE A 10 13.05 -1.45 -15.78
CA ILE A 10 14.17 -1.18 -16.68
C ILE A 10 15.53 -1.41 -16.04
N GLY A 11 15.64 -1.37 -14.71
CA GLY A 11 16.87 -1.62 -13.98
C GLY A 11 16.61 -1.82 -12.49
N THR A 12 17.49 -2.58 -11.84
CA THR A 12 17.41 -2.89 -10.41
C THR A 12 18.80 -2.84 -9.81
N TYR A 13 18.93 -2.24 -8.64
CA TYR A 13 20.08 -2.42 -7.75
C TYR A 13 19.66 -3.36 -6.63
N ALA A 14 20.50 -4.32 -6.25
CA ALA A 14 20.23 -5.22 -5.14
C ALA A 14 21.43 -5.23 -4.19
N THR A 15 21.16 -5.12 -2.89
CA THR A 15 22.17 -5.21 -1.83
C THR A 15 22.63 -6.66 -1.62
N GLY A 16 21.72 -7.61 -1.89
CA GLY A 16 21.91 -9.03 -1.66
C GLY A 16 21.65 -9.46 -0.21
N ILE A 17 21.07 -8.57 0.58
CA ILE A 17 20.65 -8.74 1.99
C ILE A 17 19.14 -8.92 1.99
N PHE A 18 18.66 -9.84 2.83
CA PHE A 18 17.27 -10.27 2.85
C PHE A 18 16.66 -10.04 4.23
N ASP A 19 15.47 -9.45 4.26
CA ASP A 19 14.61 -9.32 5.46
C ASP A 19 15.26 -8.55 6.63
N GLU A 20 16.00 -7.49 6.30
CA GLU A 20 16.73 -6.67 7.29
C GLU A 20 16.59 -5.15 7.01
N GLY A 21 15.53 -4.71 6.29
CA GLY A 21 15.36 -3.29 5.96
C GLY A 21 16.45 -2.75 5.02
N ALA A 22 16.97 -3.59 4.12
CA ALA A 22 18.17 -3.25 3.34
C ALA A 22 17.91 -2.26 2.17
N ALA A 23 16.65 -1.90 1.91
CA ALA A 23 16.25 -0.87 0.95
C ALA A 23 14.83 -0.35 1.26
N GLU A 24 14.72 0.77 1.97
CA GLU A 24 13.42 1.26 2.48
C GLU A 24 12.99 2.56 1.80
N ILE A 25 13.62 3.70 2.13
CA ILE A 25 13.17 5.02 1.66
C ILE A 25 14.05 5.55 0.52
N PRO A 26 13.52 5.70 -0.72
CA PRO A 26 14.26 6.28 -1.84
C PRO A 26 14.03 7.80 -1.99
N ALA A 27 15.10 8.55 -2.24
CA ALA A 27 15.05 9.97 -2.61
C ALA A 27 15.96 10.28 -3.80
N TYR A 28 15.44 10.96 -4.82
CA TYR A 28 16.18 11.22 -6.07
C TYR A 28 16.49 12.71 -6.28
N ASP A 29 17.75 13.04 -6.56
CA ASP A 29 18.17 14.39 -6.96
C ASP A 29 18.35 14.49 -8.49
N PRO A 30 17.51 15.28 -9.19
CA PRO A 30 17.57 15.42 -10.64
C PRO A 30 18.86 16.06 -11.16
N SER A 31 19.50 16.91 -10.36
CA SER A 31 20.65 17.70 -10.80
C SER A 31 21.94 16.88 -10.88
N SER A 32 22.13 16.00 -9.90
CA SER A 32 23.27 15.09 -9.80
C SER A 32 22.96 13.69 -10.36
N GLN A 33 21.68 13.40 -10.63
CA GLN A 33 21.18 12.09 -11.04
C GLN A 33 21.53 10.98 -10.05
N ARG A 34 21.49 11.32 -8.75
CA ARG A 34 21.78 10.39 -7.67
C ARG A 34 20.49 9.99 -6.97
N LEU A 35 20.42 8.71 -6.65
CA LEU A 35 19.36 8.12 -5.84
C LEU A 35 19.96 7.76 -4.48
N PHE A 36 19.33 8.24 -3.42
CA PHE A 36 19.65 7.93 -2.03
C PHE A 36 18.64 6.91 -1.54
N VAL A 37 19.09 5.84 -0.91
CA VAL A 37 18.22 4.76 -0.41
C VAL A 37 18.63 4.44 1.01
N VAL A 38 17.69 4.48 1.95
CA VAL A 38 17.94 4.03 3.33
C VAL A 38 18.17 2.51 3.33
N ASN A 39 19.18 2.09 4.09
CA ASN A 39 19.50 0.70 4.35
C ASN A 39 19.75 0.57 5.85
N ALA A 40 18.70 0.15 6.58
CA ALA A 40 18.70 0.01 8.03
C ALA A 40 19.66 -1.09 8.51
N ASP A 41 19.69 -2.26 7.83
CA ASP A 41 20.63 -3.37 8.12
C ASP A 41 22.08 -2.87 8.31
N SER A 42 22.59 -2.18 7.28
CA SER A 42 23.97 -1.74 7.25
C SER A 42 24.16 -0.40 7.97
N VAL A 43 23.08 0.20 8.49
CA VAL A 43 23.06 1.48 9.22
C VAL A 43 23.59 2.61 8.34
N THR A 44 23.11 2.67 7.10
CA THR A 44 23.62 3.59 6.07
C THR A 44 22.53 4.19 5.18
N VAL A 45 22.89 5.25 4.46
CA VAL A 45 22.19 5.68 3.25
C VAL A 45 23.05 5.36 2.03
N ASP A 46 22.59 4.44 1.20
CA ASP A 46 23.23 4.06 -0.05
C ASP A 46 23.01 5.10 -1.13
N VAL A 47 24.09 5.50 -1.81
CA VAL A 47 24.04 6.50 -2.89
C VAL A 47 24.34 5.81 -4.22
N LEU A 48 23.34 5.77 -5.09
CA LEU A 48 23.37 5.12 -6.39
C LEU A 48 23.50 6.15 -7.51
N ASP A 49 24.28 5.83 -8.54
CA ASP A 49 24.28 6.51 -9.83
C ASP A 49 23.05 6.06 -10.62
N LEU A 50 22.16 7.02 -10.92
CA LEU A 50 20.99 6.80 -11.75
C LEU A 50 21.06 7.58 -13.07
N SER A 51 22.26 7.99 -13.53
CA SER A 51 22.44 8.62 -14.84
C SER A 51 22.07 7.69 -16.00
N ASN A 52 22.15 6.38 -15.79
CA ASN A 52 21.52 5.36 -16.63
C ASN A 52 20.49 4.55 -15.80
N PRO A 53 19.19 4.86 -15.90
CA PRO A 53 18.17 4.25 -15.05
C PRO A 53 17.97 2.75 -15.33
N SER A 54 18.47 2.23 -16.46
CA SER A 54 18.42 0.80 -16.76
C SER A 54 19.56 0.00 -16.12
N ASN A 55 20.49 0.66 -15.43
CA ASN A 55 21.64 0.04 -14.77
C ASN A 55 22.11 0.91 -13.60
N PRO A 56 21.30 1.03 -12.54
CA PRO A 56 21.70 1.73 -11.33
C PRO A 56 22.93 1.06 -10.70
N THR A 57 23.89 1.85 -10.22
CA THR A 57 25.09 1.32 -9.57
C THR A 57 25.44 2.10 -8.31
N LYS A 58 25.78 1.40 -7.23
CA LYS A 58 26.26 2.03 -5.99
C LYS A 58 27.56 2.80 -6.21
N LEU A 59 27.57 4.06 -5.76
CA LEU A 59 28.72 4.95 -5.76
C LEU A 59 29.48 4.89 -4.43
N PHE A 60 28.74 5.09 -3.33
CA PHE A 60 29.23 5.09 -1.96
C PHE A 60 28.03 4.96 -0.99
N SER A 61 28.32 4.90 0.31
CA SER A 61 27.31 4.95 1.38
C SER A 61 27.65 6.07 2.36
N ILE A 62 26.62 6.68 2.95
CA ILE A 62 26.73 7.61 4.06
C ILE A 62 26.52 6.80 5.35
N ASP A 63 27.49 6.88 6.27
CA ASP A 63 27.48 6.15 7.55
C ASP A 63 26.58 6.87 8.56
N ALA A 64 25.40 6.31 8.84
CA ALA A 64 24.45 6.89 9.80
C ALA A 64 24.94 6.72 11.24
N LYS A 65 25.65 5.64 11.54
CA LYS A 65 26.24 5.36 12.85
C LYS A 65 27.24 6.43 13.29
N ALA A 66 27.93 7.07 12.34
CA ALA A 66 28.79 8.22 12.62
C ALA A 66 28.03 9.39 13.29
N PHE A 67 26.70 9.40 13.20
CA PHE A 67 25.81 10.40 13.78
C PHE A 67 25.02 9.90 15.00
N GLY A 68 25.14 8.63 15.41
CA GLY A 68 24.65 8.14 16.70
C GLY A 68 23.44 7.20 16.68
N GLY A 69 23.08 6.64 15.53
CA GLY A 69 22.12 5.54 15.40
C GLY A 69 21.83 5.20 13.93
N SER A 70 20.66 4.64 13.65
CA SER A 70 20.22 4.24 12.30
C SER A 70 19.57 5.37 11.52
N ALA A 71 19.55 5.25 10.19
CA ALA A 71 18.78 6.15 9.35
C ALA A 71 17.43 5.52 9.08
N ASN A 72 16.34 6.26 9.29
CA ASN A 72 14.97 5.77 9.03
C ASN A 72 14.42 6.41 7.75
N SER A 73 14.79 7.67 7.48
CA SER A 73 14.31 8.39 6.29
C SER A 73 15.36 9.28 5.64
N VAL A 74 15.20 9.49 4.33
CA VAL A 74 16.02 10.40 3.54
C VAL A 74 15.15 11.23 2.59
N ALA A 75 15.46 12.52 2.49
CA ALA A 75 14.87 13.39 1.48
C ALA A 75 15.95 14.25 0.84
N VAL A 76 15.71 14.70 -0.40
CA VAL A 76 16.65 15.57 -1.12
C VAL A 76 15.94 16.71 -1.81
N LYS A 77 16.52 17.92 -1.69
CA LYS A 77 16.03 19.10 -2.37
C LYS A 77 17.14 20.12 -2.59
N ASN A 78 17.20 20.67 -3.80
CA ASN A 78 18.16 21.73 -4.15
C ASN A 78 19.63 21.37 -3.84
N GLY A 79 20.00 20.09 -4.03
CA GLY A 79 21.36 19.60 -3.75
C GLY A 79 21.70 19.37 -2.27
N ILE A 80 20.72 19.52 -1.37
CA ILE A 80 20.83 19.20 0.06
C ILE A 80 20.08 17.91 0.33
N VAL A 81 20.76 16.96 0.97
CA VAL A 81 20.19 15.70 1.44
C VAL A 81 19.98 15.82 2.95
N ALA A 82 18.76 15.59 3.41
CA ALA A 82 18.43 15.47 4.83
C ALA A 82 18.20 14.00 5.17
N ILE A 83 18.68 13.56 6.32
CA ILE A 83 18.57 12.19 6.81
C ILE A 83 18.03 12.24 8.25
N ALA A 84 16.95 11.51 8.51
CA ALA A 84 16.42 11.29 9.85
C ALA A 84 17.22 10.15 10.48
N ILE A 85 17.85 10.42 11.61
CA ILE A 85 18.71 9.47 12.31
C ILE A 85 18.19 9.27 13.72
N GLU A 86 17.70 8.07 14.00
CA GLU A 86 17.33 7.65 15.34
C GLU A 86 18.56 7.53 16.26
N SER A 87 18.30 7.52 17.56
CA SER A 87 19.33 7.29 18.57
C SER A 87 19.47 5.78 18.81
N ASP A 88 20.69 5.29 19.07
CA ASP A 88 20.93 3.89 19.50
C ASP A 88 20.01 3.45 20.66
N ASN A 89 19.52 4.41 21.45
CA ASN A 89 18.35 4.25 22.32
C ASN A 89 17.19 5.02 21.69
N THR A 90 16.21 4.33 21.11
CA THR A 90 15.12 4.93 20.32
C THR A 90 14.22 5.87 21.13
N GLN A 91 14.14 5.67 22.46
CA GLN A 91 13.41 6.58 23.36
C GLN A 91 14.13 7.92 23.63
N GLU A 92 15.38 8.10 23.17
CA GLU A 92 16.11 9.37 23.30
C GLU A 92 16.02 10.21 22.02
N PRO A 93 16.18 11.55 22.11
CA PRO A 93 16.19 12.43 20.95
C PRO A 93 17.17 12.01 19.84
N GLY A 94 16.67 11.89 18.62
CA GLY A 94 17.45 11.65 17.40
C GLY A 94 17.97 12.93 16.75
N LYS A 95 18.32 12.83 15.47
CA LYS A 95 18.90 13.94 14.69
C LYS A 95 18.33 14.05 13.28
N ALA A 96 18.26 15.28 12.80
CA ALA A 96 18.24 15.56 11.37
C ALA A 96 19.65 15.91 10.91
N VAL A 97 20.22 15.10 10.02
CA VAL A 97 21.57 15.28 9.47
C VAL A 97 21.49 15.80 8.04
N PHE A 98 22.27 16.82 7.74
CA PHE A 98 22.35 17.45 6.43
C PHE A 98 23.70 17.17 5.78
N VAL A 99 23.66 16.63 4.57
CA VAL A 99 24.83 16.38 3.72
C VAL A 99 24.61 16.96 2.32
N ASP A 100 25.69 17.16 1.56
CA ASP A 100 25.58 17.45 0.14
C ASP A 100 25.32 16.17 -0.68
N VAL A 101 25.03 16.31 -1.98
CA VAL A 101 24.80 15.15 -2.86
C VAL A 101 26.00 14.18 -2.98
N ASN A 102 27.19 14.58 -2.51
CA ASN A 102 28.40 13.74 -2.45
C ASN A 102 28.61 13.09 -1.07
N GLY A 103 27.64 13.21 -0.17
CA GLY A 103 27.75 12.67 1.19
C GLY A 103 28.68 13.47 2.10
N ASN A 104 29.10 14.66 1.70
CA ASN A 104 29.89 15.52 2.59
C ASN A 104 28.98 16.10 3.66
N PHE A 105 29.32 15.88 4.92
CA PHE A 105 28.61 16.47 6.05
C PHE A 105 28.58 17.99 5.99
N LEU A 106 27.40 18.57 6.17
CA LEU A 106 27.18 20.01 6.22
C LEU A 106 26.81 20.46 7.63
N ASN A 107 25.81 19.83 8.25
CA ASN A 107 25.37 20.16 9.60
C ASN A 107 24.45 19.06 10.18
N ALA A 108 24.14 19.13 11.48
CA ALA A 108 23.13 18.31 12.13
C ALA A 108 22.48 19.07 13.29
N VAL A 109 21.20 18.82 13.52
CA VAL A 109 20.43 19.36 14.66
C VAL A 109 19.69 18.22 15.38
N THR A 110 19.42 18.40 16.66
CA THR A 110 18.64 17.43 17.44
C THR A 110 17.15 17.62 17.19
N VAL A 111 16.42 16.52 17.06
CA VAL A 111 14.96 16.46 16.86
C VAL A 111 14.31 15.62 17.97
N GLY A 112 13.06 15.17 17.80
CA GLY A 112 12.38 14.33 18.79
C GLY A 112 12.94 12.91 18.89
N ALA A 113 12.37 12.09 19.76
CA ALA A 113 12.70 10.67 19.88
C ALA A 113 12.14 9.89 18.69
N LEU A 114 12.89 8.88 18.22
CA LEU A 114 12.56 8.07 17.05
C LEU A 114 12.11 8.92 15.82
N PRO A 115 12.99 9.74 15.24
CA PRO A 115 12.70 10.48 14.01
C PRO A 115 12.57 9.49 12.85
N ASP A 116 11.34 9.24 12.47
CA ASP A 116 10.98 8.26 11.46
C ASP A 116 11.06 8.87 10.06
N MET A 117 10.03 9.59 9.63
CA MET A 117 10.00 10.26 8.33
C MET A 117 10.51 11.70 8.36
N LEU A 118 11.18 12.14 7.28
CA LEU A 118 11.39 13.55 7.01
C LEU A 118 11.09 13.99 5.58
N THR A 119 10.73 15.27 5.41
CA THR A 119 10.49 15.84 4.09
C THR A 119 10.72 17.35 4.03
N PHE A 120 11.00 17.86 2.83
CA PHE A 120 11.16 19.29 2.59
C PHE A 120 9.82 19.94 2.24
N THR A 121 9.58 21.12 2.81
CA THR A 121 8.54 22.04 2.31
C THR A 121 8.68 22.30 0.81
N PRO A 122 7.58 22.44 0.04
CA PRO A 122 7.61 22.74 -1.40
C PRO A 122 8.46 23.95 -1.79
N ASP A 123 8.53 25.00 -0.98
CA ASP A 123 9.38 26.17 -1.23
C ASP A 123 10.87 25.95 -0.88
N GLY A 124 11.20 24.84 -0.23
CA GLY A 124 12.56 24.44 0.15
C GLY A 124 13.16 25.23 1.30
N LYS A 125 12.35 25.93 2.11
CA LYS A 125 12.84 26.72 3.24
C LYS A 125 12.83 26.01 4.58
N LYS A 126 12.04 24.95 4.74
CA LYS A 126 11.98 24.15 5.96
C LYS A 126 12.03 22.66 5.69
N VAL A 127 12.55 21.90 6.65
CA VAL A 127 12.44 20.44 6.73
C VAL A 127 11.55 20.09 7.92
N LEU A 128 10.62 19.17 7.70
CA LEU A 128 9.79 18.61 8.76
C LEU A 128 10.25 17.18 9.02
N VAL A 129 10.24 16.78 10.30
CA VAL A 129 10.60 15.44 10.76
C VAL A 129 9.50 14.97 11.71
N ALA A 130 8.85 13.86 11.37
CA ALA A 130 7.93 13.18 12.27
C ALA A 130 8.78 12.38 13.26
N ASN A 131 8.44 12.47 14.54
CA ASN A 131 9.19 11.82 15.60
C ASN A 131 8.18 11.02 16.39
N GLU A 132 8.15 9.71 16.17
CA GLU A 132 7.13 8.81 16.68
C GLU A 132 7.05 8.88 18.20
N GLY A 133 8.20 8.79 18.87
CA GLY A 133 8.25 8.79 20.32
C GLY A 133 7.71 7.50 20.93
N GLU A 134 7.88 6.36 20.26
CA GLU A 134 7.44 5.06 20.74
C GLU A 134 7.98 4.66 22.12
N PRO A 135 7.22 3.87 22.89
CA PRO A 135 7.65 3.29 24.14
C PRO A 135 8.73 2.21 23.94
N ASN A 136 9.50 1.93 24.99
CA ASN A 136 10.36 0.74 25.01
C ASN A 136 9.53 -0.55 25.19
N ASP A 137 10.07 -1.74 24.85
CA ASP A 137 9.35 -3.03 24.92
C ASP A 137 8.62 -3.30 26.25
N ASP A 138 9.24 -2.97 27.39
CA ASP A 138 8.65 -3.14 28.72
C ASP A 138 7.54 -2.11 29.04
N TYR A 139 7.32 -1.13 28.15
CA TYR A 139 6.39 -0.01 28.28
C TYR A 139 6.63 0.87 29.53
N THR A 140 7.91 1.03 29.91
CA THR A 140 8.33 1.76 31.11
C THR A 140 8.92 3.15 30.83
N VAL A 141 9.39 3.36 29.61
CA VAL A 141 9.89 4.63 29.09
C VAL A 141 9.11 4.89 27.82
N ASP A 142 8.32 5.96 27.84
CA ASP A 142 7.34 6.31 26.82
C ASP A 142 7.48 7.84 26.57
N PRO A 143 8.32 8.24 25.59
CA PRO A 143 8.52 9.64 25.25
C PRO A 143 7.26 10.27 24.64
N GLU A 144 7.27 11.60 24.45
CA GLU A 144 6.19 12.26 23.73
C GLU A 144 6.51 12.29 22.23
N GLY A 145 5.58 11.86 21.40
CA GLY A 145 5.64 12.07 19.96
C GLY A 145 5.58 13.55 19.59
N SER A 146 6.14 13.93 18.44
CA SER A 146 6.18 15.33 18.01
C SER A 146 6.54 15.51 16.53
N VAL A 147 6.40 16.72 16.01
CA VAL A 147 6.93 17.10 14.69
C VAL A 147 7.98 18.18 14.83
N SER A 148 9.20 17.93 14.37
CA SER A 148 10.29 18.91 14.37
C SER A 148 10.30 19.69 13.06
N ILE A 149 10.31 21.01 13.13
CA ILE A 149 10.29 21.93 11.99
C ILE A 149 11.60 22.72 12.00
N ILE A 150 12.42 22.50 10.98
CA ILE A 150 13.78 23.06 10.88
C ILE A 150 13.79 24.15 9.80
N ASP A 151 13.97 25.40 10.19
CA ASP A 151 14.12 26.52 9.26
C ASP A 151 15.54 26.56 8.67
N ILE A 152 15.66 26.20 7.40
CA ILE A 152 16.92 26.14 6.65
C ILE A 152 17.14 27.36 5.74
N SER A 153 16.33 28.43 5.89
CA SER A 153 16.39 29.62 5.04
C SER A 153 17.72 30.40 5.14
N CYS A 154 18.47 30.23 6.25
CA CYS A 154 19.81 30.78 6.43
C CYS A 154 20.94 29.92 5.82
N GLY A 155 20.58 28.81 5.16
CA GLY A 155 21.50 27.79 4.65
C GLY A 155 21.88 26.78 5.72
N VAL A 156 21.95 25.50 5.35
CA VAL A 156 22.12 24.39 6.31
C VAL A 156 23.43 24.46 7.11
N GLU A 157 24.51 24.99 6.53
CA GLU A 157 25.81 25.16 7.23
C GLU A 157 25.73 26.10 8.44
N ASN A 158 24.73 26.97 8.50
CA ASN A 158 24.55 27.96 9.57
C ASN A 158 23.49 27.56 10.59
N LEU A 159 22.90 26.36 10.47
CA LEU A 159 21.89 25.90 11.41
C LEU A 159 22.44 25.81 12.83
N THR A 160 21.63 26.23 13.78
CA THR A 160 21.78 25.96 15.20
C THR A 160 20.49 25.34 15.72
N GLN A 161 20.47 24.92 16.99
CA GLN A 161 19.24 24.40 17.59
C GLN A 161 18.12 25.46 17.66
N ASP A 162 18.46 26.76 17.58
CA ASP A 162 17.47 27.84 17.55
C ASP A 162 16.63 27.83 16.25
N ASN A 163 17.07 27.09 15.22
CA ASN A 163 16.33 26.90 13.97
C ASN A 163 15.29 25.77 14.06
N VAL A 164 15.28 24.99 15.13
CA VAL A 164 14.36 23.86 15.32
C VAL A 164 13.19 24.31 16.19
N THR A 165 11.97 24.16 15.67
CA THR A 165 10.72 24.33 16.42
C THR A 165 10.07 22.95 16.57
N THR A 166 9.72 22.58 17.79
CA THR A 166 8.98 21.33 18.07
C THR A 166 7.50 21.64 18.16
N ALA A 167 6.71 21.06 17.26
CA ALA A 167 5.26 21.01 17.34
C ALA A 167 4.88 19.78 18.18
N ASP A 168 4.55 20.02 19.45
CA ASP A 168 4.14 18.99 20.41
C ASP A 168 2.61 18.80 20.46
N PHE A 169 2.18 17.76 21.17
CA PHE A 169 0.77 17.45 21.41
C PHE A 169 0.30 17.78 22.84
N GLN A 170 1.10 18.46 23.66
CA GLN A 170 0.79 18.66 25.09
C GLN A 170 -0.51 19.44 25.31
N ALA A 171 -0.86 20.34 24.38
CA ALA A 171 -2.11 21.08 24.41
C ALA A 171 -3.36 20.16 24.35
N PHE A 172 -3.21 18.95 23.81
CA PHE A 172 -4.28 17.96 23.67
C PHE A 172 -4.41 17.02 24.88
N ASN A 173 -3.45 17.02 25.81
CA ASN A 173 -3.52 16.19 27.03
C ASN A 173 -4.80 16.41 27.84
N SER A 174 -5.32 17.64 27.84
CA SER A 174 -6.58 17.98 28.53
C SER A 174 -7.85 17.56 27.75
N LYS A 175 -7.72 17.14 26.49
CA LYS A 175 -8.80 16.81 25.55
C LYS A 175 -9.01 15.31 25.32
N VAL A 176 -8.33 14.43 26.07
CA VAL A 176 -8.41 12.97 25.87
C VAL A 176 -9.84 12.42 25.75
N HIS A 177 -10.80 12.95 26.53
CA HIS A 177 -12.19 12.50 26.45
C HIS A 177 -12.90 12.96 25.17
N GLU A 178 -12.58 14.16 24.68
CA GLU A 178 -13.12 14.71 23.42
C GLU A 178 -12.58 13.92 22.24
N LEU A 179 -11.27 13.66 22.21
CA LEU A 179 -10.59 12.89 21.16
C LEU A 179 -11.12 11.46 21.07
N ARG A 180 -11.19 10.75 22.21
CA ARG A 180 -11.78 9.39 22.25
C ARG A 180 -13.23 9.39 21.78
N SER A 181 -14.03 10.38 22.20
CA SER A 181 -15.43 10.50 21.76
C SER A 181 -15.57 10.79 20.26
N ALA A 182 -14.57 11.42 19.65
CA ALA A 182 -14.52 11.69 18.22
C ALA A 182 -14.04 10.47 17.40
N GLY A 183 -13.47 9.45 18.05
CA GLY A 183 -12.98 8.23 17.41
C GLY A 183 -11.46 8.15 17.26
N VAL A 184 -10.70 9.07 17.86
CA VAL A 184 -9.23 8.95 17.94
C VAL A 184 -8.90 7.88 18.98
N ARG A 185 -8.06 6.91 18.61
CA ARG A 185 -7.60 5.88 19.52
C ARG A 185 -6.50 6.47 20.40
N ILE A 186 -6.74 6.50 21.71
CA ILE A 186 -5.76 6.88 22.74
C ILE A 186 -5.87 5.81 23.82
N PHE A 187 -4.91 4.88 23.91
CA PHE A 187 -5.10 3.62 24.64
C PHE A 187 -3.83 3.08 25.32
N GLY A 188 -2.68 3.70 25.11
CA GLY A 188 -1.42 3.37 25.76
C GLY A 188 -1.54 3.34 27.29
N PRO A 189 -0.94 2.35 27.97
CA PRO A 189 -1.05 2.17 29.40
C PRO A 189 -0.45 3.33 30.19
N ASN A 190 -1.34 4.13 30.82
CA ASN A 190 -1.00 5.33 31.61
C ASN A 190 -0.38 6.48 30.81
N ALA A 191 -0.48 6.44 29.48
CA ALA A 191 0.01 7.49 28.60
C ALA A 191 -0.82 8.77 28.70
N SER A 192 -0.16 9.92 28.59
CA SER A 192 -0.83 11.16 28.20
C SER A 192 -1.16 11.13 26.70
N VAL A 193 -2.01 12.05 26.21
CA VAL A 193 -2.27 12.13 24.77
C VAL A 193 -0.97 12.38 23.99
N ALA A 194 -0.06 13.18 24.52
CA ALA A 194 1.20 13.48 23.84
C ALA A 194 2.18 12.30 23.79
N GLN A 195 2.08 11.35 24.70
CA GLN A 195 2.85 10.11 24.67
C GLN A 195 2.20 9.08 23.76
N ASP A 196 0.87 9.01 23.80
CA ASP A 196 0.10 8.05 23.00
C ASP A 196 0.07 8.36 21.50
N LEU A 197 0.42 9.57 21.07
CA LEU A 197 0.38 9.94 19.65
C LEU A 197 1.75 9.73 19.03
N GLU A 198 1.83 8.80 18.08
CA GLU A 198 3.04 8.39 17.35
C GLU A 198 2.95 8.92 15.90
N PRO A 199 3.66 9.99 15.51
CA PRO A 199 3.63 10.49 14.14
C PRO A 199 4.67 9.82 13.24
N GLU A 200 4.25 9.26 12.11
CA GLU A 200 5.14 8.59 11.12
C GLU A 200 5.32 9.42 9.84
N TYR A 201 4.32 9.54 8.95
CA TYR A 201 4.50 10.14 7.61
C TYR A 201 3.89 11.54 7.45
N ILE A 202 4.56 12.39 6.65
CA ILE A 202 4.17 13.79 6.43
C ILE A 202 3.82 14.11 4.97
N ALA A 203 2.59 14.62 4.76
CA ALA A 203 2.21 15.33 3.54
C ALA A 203 2.21 16.85 3.76
N ILE A 204 2.80 17.63 2.84
CA ILE A 204 2.84 19.10 2.94
C ILE A 204 1.98 19.73 1.85
N SER A 205 1.24 20.77 2.22
CA SER A 205 0.47 21.62 1.30
C SER A 205 1.36 22.30 0.26
N PRO A 206 0.89 22.49 -0.99
CA PRO A 206 1.67 23.13 -2.06
C PRO A 206 2.21 24.54 -1.72
N ASP A 207 1.52 25.29 -0.86
CA ASP A 207 1.93 26.62 -0.40
C ASP A 207 2.88 26.60 0.81
N SER A 208 3.26 25.40 1.29
CA SER A 208 4.19 25.17 2.42
C SER A 208 3.68 25.65 3.78
N THR A 209 2.38 25.87 3.96
CA THR A 209 1.83 26.46 5.20
C THR A 209 1.24 25.42 6.16
N THR A 210 0.68 24.33 5.63
CA THR A 210 0.05 23.25 6.37
C THR A 210 0.76 21.93 6.08
N ALA A 211 0.95 21.11 7.11
CA ALA A 211 1.34 19.71 6.98
C ALA A 211 0.28 18.80 7.63
N TRP A 212 0.11 17.61 7.07
CA TRP A 212 -0.72 16.53 7.59
C TRP A 212 0.19 15.37 7.93
N VAL A 213 0.07 14.86 9.15
CA VAL A 213 0.94 13.80 9.66
C VAL A 213 0.09 12.61 10.07
N THR A 214 0.42 11.42 9.60
CA THR A 214 -0.26 10.19 10.04
C THR A 214 0.00 9.93 11.53
N LEU A 215 -0.93 9.23 12.13
CA LEU A 215 -0.88 8.73 13.50
C LEU A 215 -1.50 7.31 13.43
N GLN A 216 -0.75 6.33 12.92
CA GLN A 216 -1.29 5.08 12.39
C GLN A 216 -2.03 4.28 13.47
N GLU A 217 -1.40 4.08 14.63
CA GLU A 217 -1.97 3.37 15.79
C GLU A 217 -3.19 4.14 16.30
N ASN A 218 -3.17 5.47 16.21
CA ASN A 218 -4.26 6.31 16.68
C ASN A 218 -5.44 6.39 15.70
N ASN A 219 -5.29 5.85 14.48
CA ASN A 219 -6.26 5.93 13.37
C ASN A 219 -6.71 7.39 13.10
N ALA A 220 -5.73 8.29 13.05
CA ALA A 220 -5.95 9.73 12.95
C ALA A 220 -4.89 10.43 12.07
N ILE A 221 -5.12 11.71 11.79
CA ILE A 221 -4.15 12.61 11.13
C ILE A 221 -4.00 13.87 11.99
N ALA A 222 -2.76 14.25 12.31
CA ALA A 222 -2.46 15.54 12.91
C ALA A 222 -2.34 16.64 11.84
N VAL A 223 -2.86 17.84 12.14
CA VAL A 223 -2.74 19.02 11.26
C VAL A 223 -1.77 20.01 11.87
N VAL A 224 -0.66 20.26 11.20
CA VAL A 224 0.42 21.14 11.67
C VAL A 224 0.45 22.44 10.87
N ASP A 225 0.42 23.58 11.57
CA ASP A 225 0.73 24.88 10.99
C ASP A 225 2.25 25.06 10.96
N VAL A 226 2.82 25.07 9.74
CA VAL A 226 4.27 25.02 9.49
C VAL A 226 4.97 26.33 9.85
N GLU A 227 4.24 27.45 9.92
CA GLU A 227 4.82 28.75 10.24
C GLU A 227 4.91 28.99 11.74
N SER A 228 3.83 28.71 12.47
CA SER A 228 3.78 28.82 13.92
C SER A 228 4.45 27.65 14.64
N GLY A 229 4.57 26.50 13.97
CA GLY A 229 5.13 25.29 14.51
C GLY A 229 4.26 24.65 15.59
N ALA A 230 2.95 24.62 15.36
CA ALA A 230 1.97 24.08 16.29
C ALA A 230 1.10 23.02 15.63
N VAL A 231 0.79 21.95 16.37
CA VAL A 231 -0.31 21.05 16.04
C VAL A 231 -1.62 21.79 16.32
N THR A 232 -2.43 21.98 15.28
CA THR A 232 -3.66 22.75 15.33
C THR A 232 -4.91 21.89 15.48
N ASP A 233 -4.86 20.65 15.00
CA ASP A 233 -5.98 19.71 15.09
C ASP A 233 -5.50 18.24 15.04
N ILE A 234 -6.36 17.34 15.51
CA ILE A 234 -6.21 15.88 15.37
C ILE A 234 -7.53 15.35 14.79
N VAL A 235 -7.47 14.85 13.56
CA VAL A 235 -8.65 14.46 12.80
C VAL A 235 -8.79 12.94 12.81
N PRO A 236 -9.86 12.38 13.41
CA PRO A 236 -10.11 10.95 13.37
C PRO A 236 -10.54 10.50 11.97
N LEU A 237 -10.08 9.33 11.54
CA LEU A 237 -10.40 8.78 10.21
C LEU A 237 -11.72 8.01 10.18
N GLY A 238 -12.26 7.67 11.36
CA GLY A 238 -13.43 6.80 11.48
C GLY A 238 -13.10 5.35 11.13
N PHE A 239 -14.11 4.59 10.75
CA PHE A 239 -13.96 3.15 10.49
C PHE A 239 -14.65 2.73 9.21
N LYS A 240 -14.09 1.72 8.56
CA LYS A 240 -14.63 1.07 7.38
C LYS A 240 -15.58 -0.06 7.79
N ASP A 241 -16.85 0.07 7.45
CA ASP A 241 -17.86 -0.96 7.74
C ASP A 241 -17.77 -2.10 6.71
N HIS A 242 -17.24 -3.25 7.14
CA HIS A 242 -17.11 -4.46 6.33
C HIS A 242 -18.42 -5.26 6.22
N ASN A 243 -19.50 -4.83 6.86
CA ASN A 243 -20.83 -5.45 6.81
C ASN A 243 -21.73 -4.84 5.73
N THR A 244 -21.23 -3.86 4.96
CA THR A 244 -22.04 -3.12 3.98
C THR A 244 -22.17 -3.83 2.64
N PHE A 245 -23.42 -4.01 2.19
CA PHE A 245 -23.72 -4.35 0.80
C PHE A 245 -23.95 -3.05 0.02
N SER A 246 -23.12 -2.78 -1.00
CA SER A 246 -23.41 -1.64 -1.88
C SER A 246 -24.49 -2.02 -2.90
N SER A 247 -25.28 -1.04 -3.34
CA SER A 247 -26.30 -1.25 -4.36
C SER A 247 -25.65 -1.64 -5.69
N LEU A 248 -26.11 -2.75 -6.29
CA LEU A 248 -25.81 -3.27 -7.64
C LEU A 248 -25.08 -2.28 -8.57
N GLN A 249 -23.75 -2.34 -8.66
CA GLN A 249 -23.02 -1.81 -9.81
C GLN A 249 -23.00 -2.87 -10.91
N THR A 250 -23.61 -2.56 -12.06
CA THR A 250 -23.58 -3.44 -13.23
C THR A 250 -22.31 -3.17 -14.03
N PHE A 251 -21.30 -4.04 -13.92
CA PHE A 251 -20.15 -4.02 -14.82
C PHE A 251 -20.50 -4.77 -16.12
N PHE A 252 -20.35 -4.10 -17.26
CA PHE A 252 -20.43 -4.75 -18.57
C PHE A 252 -19.02 -5.17 -18.98
N PHE A 253 -18.71 -6.46 -18.95
CA PHE A 253 -17.53 -6.99 -19.62
C PHE A 253 -17.85 -7.17 -21.11
N ASP A 254 -16.95 -6.70 -21.98
CA ASP A 254 -17.01 -6.98 -23.41
C ASP A 254 -16.57 -8.44 -23.61
N GLU A 255 -17.50 -9.33 -24.00
CA GLU A 255 -17.32 -10.79 -24.10
C GLU A 255 -16.26 -11.25 -25.12
N ALA A 256 -15.53 -10.33 -25.77
CA ALA A 256 -14.66 -10.66 -26.88
C ALA A 256 -13.27 -11.24 -26.51
N SER A 257 -12.91 -11.37 -25.22
CA SER A 257 -11.52 -11.72 -24.84
C SER A 257 -11.32 -12.84 -23.81
N LEU A 258 -12.30 -13.67 -23.48
CA LEU A 258 -12.10 -14.80 -22.55
C LEU A 258 -12.31 -16.17 -23.21
N PRO A 259 -11.34 -17.11 -23.12
CA PRO A 259 -11.54 -18.49 -23.52
C PRO A 259 -12.48 -19.19 -22.52
N VAL A 260 -13.52 -19.80 -23.05
CA VAL A 260 -14.58 -20.52 -22.34
C VAL A 260 -14.00 -21.73 -21.58
N THR A 261 -14.12 -21.74 -20.26
CA THR A 261 -14.12 -22.97 -19.45
C THR A 261 -15.37 -23.00 -18.57
N ASP A 262 -16.04 -24.15 -18.57
CA ASP A 262 -17.35 -24.40 -17.99
C ASP A 262 -17.35 -24.41 -16.45
N VAL A 263 -17.29 -23.23 -15.82
CA VAL A 263 -17.75 -23.03 -14.44
C VAL A 263 -18.93 -22.05 -14.49
N PRO A 264 -20.14 -22.44 -14.07
CA PRO A 264 -21.27 -21.53 -14.04
C PRO A 264 -21.07 -20.50 -12.92
N ILE A 265 -20.56 -19.33 -13.28
CA ILE A 265 -20.56 -18.14 -12.44
C ILE A 265 -22.00 -17.63 -12.36
N GLY A 266 -22.63 -17.75 -11.18
CA GLY A 266 -23.95 -17.23 -10.92
C GLY A 266 -23.96 -15.71 -10.95
N LEU A 267 -24.36 -15.13 -12.09
CA LEU A 267 -24.52 -13.70 -12.30
C LEU A 267 -25.75 -13.16 -11.54
N GLY A 268 -25.45 -12.62 -10.36
CA GLY A 268 -26.26 -11.65 -9.62
C GLY A 268 -25.31 -10.76 -8.82
N LEU A 269 -24.58 -9.88 -9.53
CA LEU A 269 -23.51 -9.04 -8.98
C LEU A 269 -24.08 -7.97 -8.04
N VAL A 270 -24.30 -8.34 -6.77
CA VAL A 270 -24.14 -7.39 -5.67
C VAL A 270 -22.67 -6.98 -5.71
N SER A 271 -22.39 -5.72 -6.02
CA SER A 271 -21.08 -5.15 -5.69
C SER A 271 -21.07 -5.07 -4.18
N VAL A 272 -20.45 -6.05 -3.53
CA VAL A 272 -20.08 -5.91 -2.13
C VAL A 272 -18.93 -4.90 -2.14
N ASN A 273 -19.11 -3.79 -1.44
CA ASN A 273 -18.04 -2.84 -1.20
C ASN A 273 -17.50 -3.17 0.18
N ASN A 274 -16.21 -2.96 0.43
CA ASN A 274 -15.57 -3.26 1.71
C ASN A 274 -15.67 -4.73 2.18
N ALA A 275 -15.80 -5.72 1.29
CA ALA A 275 -15.62 -7.10 1.73
C ALA A 275 -14.13 -7.36 2.05
N LEU A 276 -13.83 -8.47 2.74
CA LEU A 276 -12.46 -8.95 2.86
C LEU A 276 -12.40 -10.47 2.97
N ASP A 277 -11.23 -11.03 2.68
CA ASP A 277 -10.88 -12.36 3.16
C ASP A 277 -10.30 -12.29 4.59
N ALA A 278 -10.93 -13.01 5.52
CA ALA A 278 -10.63 -12.92 6.96
C ALA A 278 -9.89 -14.13 7.51
N SER A 279 -9.71 -15.20 6.72
CA SER A 279 -9.32 -16.50 7.25
C SER A 279 -8.29 -17.19 6.38
N ASP A 280 -7.10 -17.35 6.94
CA ASP A 280 -6.02 -18.19 6.41
C ASP A 280 -6.25 -19.71 6.63
N ARG A 281 -7.47 -20.15 7.00
CA ARG A 281 -7.77 -21.56 7.36
C ARG A 281 -8.98 -22.14 6.66
N ASP A 282 -9.65 -21.39 5.80
CA ASP A 282 -10.77 -21.92 5.05
C ASP A 282 -10.34 -22.66 3.77
N GLY A 283 -9.14 -22.35 3.26
CA GLY A 283 -8.49 -22.98 2.11
C GLY A 283 -9.02 -22.48 0.76
N ALA A 284 -9.57 -21.27 0.72
CA ALA A 284 -10.10 -20.65 -0.50
C ALA A 284 -10.15 -19.13 -0.38
N ILE A 285 -10.05 -18.42 -1.50
CA ILE A 285 -10.32 -16.99 -1.53
C ILE A 285 -11.83 -16.74 -1.26
N ASN A 286 -12.13 -16.15 -0.12
CA ASN A 286 -13.47 -15.97 0.44
C ASN A 286 -13.76 -14.52 0.81
N ILE A 287 -13.52 -13.62 -0.15
CA ILE A 287 -13.83 -12.18 -0.04
C ILE A 287 -15.34 -11.98 0.14
N ARG A 288 -15.76 -11.65 1.36
CA ARG A 288 -17.17 -11.39 1.71
C ARG A 288 -17.31 -10.34 2.80
N ASN A 289 -18.55 -9.89 3.02
CA ASN A 289 -18.86 -8.99 4.11
C ASN A 289 -18.85 -9.72 5.46
N TRP A 290 -18.37 -9.03 6.48
CA TRP A 290 -18.22 -9.51 7.84
C TRP A 290 -18.77 -8.48 8.82
N PRO A 291 -19.34 -8.90 9.98
CA PRO A 291 -19.86 -7.98 10.99
C PRO A 291 -18.74 -7.36 11.83
N ILE A 292 -17.79 -6.70 11.16
CA ILE A 292 -16.61 -6.06 11.76
C ILE A 292 -16.38 -4.69 11.12
N ASN A 293 -15.65 -3.86 11.81
CA ASN A 293 -15.12 -2.59 11.31
C ASN A 293 -13.62 -2.74 11.03
N GLY A 294 -13.12 -2.06 10.00
CA GLY A 294 -11.69 -1.91 9.73
C GLY A 294 -11.23 -0.52 10.12
N MET A 295 -10.07 -0.43 10.76
CA MET A 295 -9.42 0.84 11.07
C MET A 295 -8.59 1.27 9.86
N TYR A 296 -8.64 2.55 9.46
CA TYR A 296 -7.91 2.99 8.26
C TYR A 296 -6.41 2.94 8.48
N GLN A 297 -5.93 3.45 9.62
CA GLN A 297 -4.55 3.34 10.08
C GLN A 297 -3.52 3.47 8.95
N PRO A 298 -3.43 4.67 8.35
CA PRO A 298 -2.51 4.85 7.26
C PRO A 298 -1.10 5.04 7.77
N ASP A 299 -0.17 4.28 7.21
CA ASP A 299 1.26 4.59 7.24
C ASP A 299 1.52 5.70 6.20
N GLY A 300 1.66 5.37 4.91
CA GLY A 300 1.96 6.35 3.88
C GLY A 300 0.87 7.40 3.63
N ILE A 301 1.27 8.68 3.57
CA ILE A 301 0.43 9.81 3.11
C ILE A 301 1.14 10.72 2.11
N THR A 302 0.40 11.20 1.10
CA THR A 302 0.88 12.30 0.25
C THR A 302 -0.25 13.26 -0.15
N SER A 303 0.11 14.45 -0.63
CA SER A 303 -0.84 15.45 -1.12
C SER A 303 -0.76 15.59 -2.65
N PHE A 304 -1.88 15.91 -3.27
CA PHE A 304 -1.94 16.22 -4.70
C PHE A 304 -3.00 17.29 -5.01
N GLU A 305 -2.89 17.93 -6.17
CA GLU A 305 -3.83 18.97 -6.59
C GLU A 305 -4.59 18.59 -7.84
N ILE A 306 -5.91 18.81 -7.82
CA ILE A 306 -6.77 18.75 -9.01
C ILE A 306 -7.51 20.08 -9.11
N HIS A 307 -7.28 20.80 -10.21
CA HIS A 307 -7.89 22.11 -10.48
C HIS A 307 -7.71 23.15 -9.34
N GLY A 308 -6.57 23.11 -8.64
CA GLY A 308 -6.25 24.03 -7.54
C GLY A 308 -6.93 23.67 -6.20
N GLN A 309 -7.59 22.52 -6.12
CA GLN A 309 -8.01 21.93 -4.85
C GLN A 309 -6.99 20.87 -4.42
N THR A 310 -6.47 21.01 -3.21
CA THR A 310 -5.61 20.01 -2.58
C THR A 310 -6.45 18.87 -2.02
N TYR A 311 -5.95 17.65 -2.18
CA TYR A 311 -6.45 16.40 -1.62
C TYR A 311 -5.29 15.66 -0.95
N LEU A 312 -5.62 14.78 -0.02
CA LEU A 312 -4.69 13.83 0.57
C LEU A 312 -5.03 12.44 0.05
N ILE A 313 -4.02 11.60 -0.11
CA ILE A 313 -4.18 10.17 -0.37
C ILE A 313 -3.36 9.40 0.66
N THR A 314 -3.96 8.36 1.22
CA THR A 314 -3.35 7.49 2.23
C THR A 314 -3.33 6.04 1.77
N ALA A 315 -2.29 5.32 2.15
CA ALA A 315 -2.20 3.87 2.05
C ALA A 315 -2.59 3.29 3.42
N ASN A 316 -3.64 2.46 3.46
CA ASN A 316 -4.29 2.04 4.71
C ASN A 316 -3.77 0.66 5.13
N GLU A 317 -2.50 0.62 5.51
CA GLU A 317 -1.75 -0.59 5.89
C GLU A 317 -2.32 -1.23 7.15
N GLY A 318 -2.21 -0.50 8.27
CA GLY A 318 -2.65 -0.86 9.59
C GLY A 318 -1.59 -1.50 10.43
N ASP A 319 -1.27 -0.87 11.57
CA ASP A 319 -0.38 -1.46 12.56
C ASP A 319 -0.96 -1.53 13.98
N ALA A 320 -0.35 -2.37 14.82
CA ALA A 320 -0.84 -2.68 16.16
C ALA A 320 0.24 -2.44 17.20
N ARG A 321 -0.13 -1.90 18.36
CA ARG A 321 0.81 -1.89 19.50
C ARG A 321 0.94 -3.27 20.12
N ASP A 322 2.03 -3.95 19.81
CA ASP A 322 2.37 -5.30 20.31
C ASP A 322 3.78 -5.37 20.89
N TYR A 323 3.91 -4.98 22.16
CA TYR A 323 5.16 -5.00 22.93
C TYR A 323 5.09 -6.04 24.07
N ASP A 324 6.25 -6.45 24.59
CA ASP A 324 6.36 -7.37 25.74
C ASP A 324 5.52 -6.91 26.96
N GLY A 325 5.52 -5.60 27.23
CA GLY A 325 4.79 -4.97 28.32
C GLY A 325 3.31 -4.70 28.04
N PHE A 326 2.90 -4.66 26.78
CA PHE A 326 1.53 -4.33 26.36
C PHE A 326 1.24 -4.80 24.94
N SER A 327 0.16 -5.57 24.78
CA SER A 327 -0.31 -6.07 23.49
C SER A 327 -1.81 -5.84 23.34
N GLU A 328 -2.20 -5.03 22.35
CA GLU A 328 -3.60 -4.84 22.03
C GLU A 328 -4.18 -5.92 21.11
N GLN A 329 -3.32 -6.68 20.43
CA GLN A 329 -3.72 -7.66 19.43
C GLN A 329 -4.41 -8.87 20.08
N LYS A 330 -5.59 -9.26 19.58
CA LYS A 330 -6.30 -10.48 20.00
C LYS A 330 -6.95 -11.17 18.81
N ARG A 331 -7.00 -12.50 18.85
CA ARG A 331 -7.75 -13.30 17.88
C ARG A 331 -9.23 -13.30 18.26
N VAL A 332 -10.13 -13.15 17.29
CA VAL A 332 -11.58 -13.11 17.57
C VAL A 332 -12.08 -14.36 18.31
N LYS A 333 -11.50 -15.54 18.06
CA LYS A 333 -11.89 -16.78 18.77
C LYS A 333 -11.62 -16.77 20.28
N ASP A 334 -10.71 -15.90 20.73
CA ASP A 334 -10.33 -15.78 22.13
C ASP A 334 -11.15 -14.71 22.88
N LEU A 335 -11.98 -13.95 22.16
CA LEU A 335 -12.86 -12.93 22.74
C LEU A 335 -14.18 -13.51 23.24
N LYS A 336 -14.76 -12.85 24.25
CA LYS A 336 -16.17 -13.07 24.63
C LYS A 336 -17.00 -12.10 23.81
N LEU A 337 -17.81 -12.61 22.89
CA LEU A 337 -18.71 -11.79 22.06
C LEU A 337 -20.08 -11.62 22.74
N ASP A 338 -20.64 -10.42 22.71
CA ASP A 338 -21.98 -10.15 23.22
C ASP A 338 -23.01 -10.99 22.42
N PRO A 339 -23.88 -11.78 23.07
CA PRO A 339 -24.85 -12.63 22.39
C PRO A 339 -25.98 -11.87 21.67
N THR A 340 -26.18 -10.58 21.96
CA THR A 340 -27.15 -9.72 21.29
C THR A 340 -26.59 -9.15 19.99
N ALA A 341 -25.35 -8.66 20.00
CA ALA A 341 -24.63 -8.16 18.84
C ALA A 341 -24.21 -9.31 17.91
N PHE A 342 -23.74 -10.43 18.48
CA PHE A 342 -23.27 -11.61 17.76
C PHE A 342 -24.08 -12.87 18.13
N PRO A 343 -25.36 -12.98 17.74
CA PRO A 343 -26.20 -14.14 18.06
C PRO A 343 -25.69 -15.46 17.44
N ASN A 344 -24.77 -15.36 16.47
CA ASN A 344 -24.07 -16.44 15.79
C ASN A 344 -22.58 -16.52 16.16
N ALA A 345 -22.15 -15.99 17.30
CA ALA A 345 -20.75 -15.93 17.76
C ALA A 345 -19.97 -17.24 17.51
N LYS A 346 -20.54 -18.40 17.87
CA LYS A 346 -19.89 -19.70 17.65
C LYS A 346 -19.43 -19.93 16.20
N ALA A 347 -20.23 -19.54 15.22
CA ALA A 347 -19.91 -19.71 13.81
C ALA A 347 -18.91 -18.65 13.32
N LEU A 348 -19.00 -17.43 13.85
CA LEU A 348 -18.05 -16.35 13.55
C LEU A 348 -16.66 -16.67 14.09
N GLN A 349 -16.59 -17.29 15.27
CA GLN A 349 -15.34 -17.63 15.96
C GLN A 349 -14.68 -18.94 15.47
N GLU A 350 -15.20 -19.58 14.43
CA GLU A 350 -14.50 -20.70 13.80
C GLU A 350 -13.23 -20.21 13.11
N ASP A 351 -12.15 -21.01 13.13
CA ASP A 351 -10.88 -20.63 12.49
C ASP A 351 -11.06 -20.32 10.99
N LYS A 352 -12.02 -20.98 10.32
CA LYS A 352 -12.41 -20.77 8.91
C LYS A 352 -13.27 -19.52 8.66
N ALA A 353 -13.51 -18.74 9.71
CA ALA A 353 -14.29 -17.53 9.68
C ALA A 353 -13.47 -16.40 10.30
N LEU A 354 -14.05 -15.59 11.19
CA LEU A 354 -13.30 -14.53 11.86
C LEU A 354 -12.38 -15.05 12.95
N GLY A 355 -12.50 -16.31 13.37
CA GLY A 355 -11.85 -16.82 14.58
C GLY A 355 -10.35 -16.55 14.65
N ARG A 356 -9.67 -16.57 13.50
CA ARG A 356 -8.25 -16.21 13.40
C ARG A 356 -7.99 -14.75 13.11
N LEU A 357 -8.92 -13.95 12.62
CA LEU A 357 -8.67 -12.55 12.34
C LEU A 357 -8.14 -11.82 13.60
N TYR A 358 -7.05 -11.07 13.46
CA TYR A 358 -6.59 -10.17 14.51
C TYR A 358 -7.45 -8.92 14.59
N VAL A 359 -7.82 -8.56 15.81
CA VAL A 359 -8.57 -7.37 16.14
C VAL A 359 -7.94 -6.67 17.36
N THR A 360 -8.18 -5.38 17.50
CA THR A 360 -7.78 -4.67 18.71
C THR A 360 -8.68 -5.04 19.90
N SER A 361 -8.07 -5.15 21.08
CA SER A 361 -8.75 -5.32 22.37
C SER A 361 -9.02 -4.00 23.10
N THR A 362 -8.63 -2.87 22.52
CA THR A 362 -8.79 -1.53 23.14
C THR A 362 -10.12 -0.86 22.77
N LEU A 363 -10.84 -1.44 21.81
CA LEU A 363 -12.18 -1.05 21.36
C LEU A 363 -13.13 -2.25 21.41
N GLY A 364 -14.44 -2.00 21.28
CA GLY A 364 -15.44 -3.04 21.05
C GLY A 364 -16.32 -3.41 22.24
N ASP A 365 -15.89 -3.17 23.48
CA ASP A 365 -16.72 -3.26 24.69
C ASP A 365 -17.39 -1.91 24.95
N THR A 366 -18.59 -1.69 24.38
CA THR A 366 -19.22 -0.37 24.33
C THR A 366 -19.99 -0.02 25.60
N ASP A 367 -20.39 -1.02 26.39
CA ASP A 367 -21.12 -0.85 27.64
C ASP A 367 -20.31 -1.17 28.91
N GLY A 368 -19.10 -1.70 28.75
CA GLY A 368 -18.11 -1.94 29.80
C GLY A 368 -18.36 -3.20 30.62
N ASP A 369 -19.08 -4.19 30.08
CA ASP A 369 -19.44 -5.42 30.77
C ASP A 369 -18.39 -6.56 30.60
N GLY A 370 -17.42 -6.35 29.71
CA GLY A 370 -16.33 -7.27 29.41
C GLY A 370 -16.63 -8.31 28.34
N ASP A 371 -17.75 -8.20 27.61
CA ASP A 371 -17.85 -8.73 26.25
C ASP A 371 -17.78 -7.65 25.16
N TYR A 372 -17.59 -8.11 23.94
CA TYR A 372 -17.40 -7.26 22.77
C TYR A 372 -18.72 -7.18 22.00
N ASP A 373 -19.25 -5.96 21.88
CA ASP A 373 -20.40 -5.57 21.05
C ASP A 373 -19.99 -5.33 19.59
N GLU A 374 -18.74 -4.92 19.38
CA GLU A 374 -18.18 -4.58 18.09
C GLU A 374 -16.76 -5.13 17.97
N LEU A 375 -16.30 -5.33 16.73
CA LEU A 375 -14.97 -5.86 16.42
C LEU A 375 -14.26 -4.93 15.44
N TYR A 376 -12.97 -4.72 15.64
CA TYR A 376 -12.16 -3.76 14.91
C TYR A 376 -10.87 -4.42 14.40
N SER A 377 -10.80 -4.72 13.10
CA SER A 377 -9.59 -5.24 12.46
C SER A 377 -8.60 -4.12 12.17
N PHE A 378 -7.32 -4.47 12.16
CA PHE A 378 -6.24 -3.58 11.74
C PHE A 378 -6.26 -3.41 10.22
N GLY A 379 -5.93 -2.20 9.78
CA GLY A 379 -5.78 -1.88 8.36
C GLY A 379 -7.08 -1.72 7.59
N GLY A 380 -7.04 -0.82 6.61
CA GLY A 380 -8.16 -0.59 5.70
C GLY A 380 -8.13 -1.49 4.47
N ARG A 381 -7.00 -2.17 4.21
CA ARG A 381 -6.73 -3.02 3.03
C ARG A 381 -6.99 -2.30 1.70
N SER A 382 -6.76 -1.00 1.68
CA SER A 382 -7.22 -0.07 0.64
C SER A 382 -6.33 1.16 0.57
N PHE A 383 -6.61 2.04 -0.39
CA PHE A 383 -6.21 3.44 -0.29
C PHE A 383 -7.44 4.33 -0.13
N SER A 384 -7.26 5.46 0.53
CA SER A 384 -8.31 6.47 0.68
C SER A 384 -7.86 7.82 0.15
N ILE A 385 -8.81 8.60 -0.37
CA ILE A 385 -8.62 10.00 -0.72
C ILE A 385 -9.46 10.84 0.23
N TRP A 386 -8.84 11.89 0.79
CA TRP A 386 -9.43 12.81 1.75
C TRP A 386 -9.39 14.23 1.22
N ASP A 387 -10.32 15.08 1.67
CA ASP A 387 -10.11 16.52 1.57
C ASP A 387 -9.20 17.02 2.70
N THR A 388 -8.77 18.27 2.63
CA THR A 388 -7.84 18.87 3.61
C THR A 388 -8.46 19.09 5.00
N GLN A 389 -9.74 18.76 5.19
CA GLN A 389 -10.42 18.79 6.49
C GLN A 389 -10.60 17.37 7.05
N GLY A 390 -9.99 16.37 6.42
CA GLY A 390 -10.06 14.95 6.80
C GLY A 390 -11.40 14.30 6.51
N LYS A 391 -12.21 14.86 5.60
CA LYS A 391 -13.41 14.18 5.13
C LYS A 391 -13.06 13.20 4.01
N LEU A 392 -13.52 11.96 4.15
CA LEU A 392 -13.38 10.92 3.12
C LEU A 392 -14.06 11.34 1.81
N VAL A 393 -13.29 11.32 0.72
CA VAL A 393 -13.72 11.61 -0.66
C VAL A 393 -13.93 10.31 -1.45
N TYR A 394 -13.03 9.34 -1.27
CA TYR A 394 -13.08 8.02 -1.91
C TYR A 394 -12.33 7.00 -1.05
N ASP A 395 -12.80 5.76 -1.05
CA ASP A 395 -12.07 4.60 -0.55
C ASP A 395 -12.12 3.50 -1.62
N SER A 396 -11.01 2.79 -1.83
CA SER A 396 -10.95 1.71 -2.83
C SER A 396 -11.68 0.43 -2.40
N GLY A 397 -12.24 0.38 -1.19
CA GLY A 397 -13.03 -0.76 -0.75
C GLY A 397 -12.19 -2.04 -0.72
N ASP A 398 -12.65 -3.06 -1.43
CA ASP A 398 -12.00 -4.37 -1.52
C ASP A 398 -11.26 -4.57 -2.86
N GLU A 399 -11.02 -3.49 -3.61
CA GLU A 399 -10.44 -3.56 -4.95
C GLU A 399 -9.08 -4.27 -4.97
N PHE A 400 -8.21 -4.05 -3.97
CA PHE A 400 -6.88 -4.68 -3.94
C PHE A 400 -6.98 -6.20 -3.87
N GLU A 401 -7.73 -6.74 -2.90
CA GLU A 401 -7.94 -8.19 -2.77
C GLU A 401 -8.64 -8.78 -4.00
N ARG A 402 -9.59 -8.07 -4.60
CA ARG A 402 -10.24 -8.53 -5.85
C ARG A 402 -9.26 -8.62 -7.01
N ILE A 403 -8.39 -7.62 -7.14
CA ILE A 403 -7.41 -7.55 -8.22
C ILE A 403 -6.35 -8.64 -8.02
N THR A 404 -5.81 -8.80 -6.81
CA THR A 404 -4.82 -9.84 -6.50
C THR A 404 -5.43 -11.24 -6.65
N ALA A 405 -6.66 -11.47 -6.18
CA ALA A 405 -7.37 -12.73 -6.39
C ALA A 405 -7.60 -13.05 -7.87
N GLN A 406 -7.84 -12.04 -8.71
CA GLN A 406 -8.02 -12.24 -10.15
C GLN A 406 -6.71 -12.54 -10.87
N LEU A 407 -5.63 -11.85 -10.52
CA LEU A 407 -4.36 -11.88 -11.26
C LEU A 407 -3.40 -12.96 -10.72
N PHE A 408 -3.42 -13.20 -9.41
CA PHE A 408 -2.54 -14.11 -8.68
C PHE A 408 -3.35 -14.98 -7.69
N PRO A 409 -4.34 -15.76 -8.15
CA PRO A 409 -5.20 -16.56 -7.27
C PRO A 409 -4.46 -17.61 -6.45
N GLU A 410 -3.31 -18.08 -6.92
CA GLU A 410 -2.49 -19.08 -6.19
C GLU A 410 -1.59 -18.42 -5.15
N GLU A 411 -1.45 -17.09 -5.16
CA GLU A 411 -0.55 -16.31 -4.30
C GLU A 411 -1.32 -15.21 -3.53
N PHE A 412 -2.65 -15.37 -3.45
CA PHE A 412 -3.53 -14.38 -2.84
C PHE A 412 -3.17 -14.18 -1.37
N ASN A 413 -3.04 -12.92 -0.92
CA ASN A 413 -2.66 -12.56 0.45
C ASN A 413 -1.46 -13.37 0.99
N SER A 414 -0.47 -13.64 0.12
CA SER A 414 0.81 -14.25 0.50
C SER A 414 1.71 -13.29 1.27
N ASN A 415 2.55 -13.83 2.15
CA ASN A 415 3.58 -13.07 2.87
C ASN A 415 4.74 -12.63 1.96
N ASN A 416 5.55 -11.69 2.41
CA ASN A 416 6.70 -11.14 1.68
C ASN A 416 8.02 -11.93 1.88
N THR A 417 8.17 -12.67 2.98
CA THR A 417 9.41 -13.40 3.29
C THR A 417 9.49 -14.84 2.76
N SER A 418 8.38 -15.38 2.22
CA SER A 418 8.33 -16.74 1.65
C SER A 418 7.36 -16.83 0.48
N ASN A 419 7.68 -17.65 -0.52
CA ASN A 419 6.75 -18.06 -1.59
C ASN A 419 5.91 -19.28 -1.16
N ASP A 420 4.90 -19.65 -1.95
CA ASP A 420 3.94 -20.74 -1.66
C ASP A 420 3.12 -20.53 -0.37
N THR A 421 2.91 -19.26 -0.01
CA THR A 421 2.24 -18.84 1.23
C THR A 421 0.79 -18.41 1.03
N PHE A 422 0.10 -19.01 0.04
CA PHE A 422 -1.30 -18.73 -0.26
C PHE A 422 -2.13 -18.49 1.00
N ASP A 423 -2.77 -17.30 1.05
CA ASP A 423 -3.79 -16.90 2.00
C ASP A 423 -3.30 -16.68 3.44
N ASN A 424 -2.00 -16.74 3.69
CA ASN A 424 -1.46 -16.68 5.05
C ASN A 424 -1.51 -15.30 5.74
N ARG A 425 -1.85 -14.22 5.00
CA ARG A 425 -2.08 -12.87 5.56
C ARG A 425 -3.57 -12.50 5.68
N SER A 426 -4.50 -13.35 5.25
CA SER A 426 -5.93 -13.04 5.30
C SER A 426 -6.47 -12.88 6.73
N ASP A 427 -5.91 -13.60 7.70
CA ASP A 427 -6.26 -13.46 9.13
C ASP A 427 -5.56 -12.26 9.82
N ASP A 428 -4.86 -11.43 9.06
CA ASP A 428 -4.14 -10.26 9.57
C ASP A 428 -4.57 -8.97 8.84
N LYS A 429 -3.68 -8.32 8.08
CA LYS A 429 -3.94 -7.05 7.35
C LYS A 429 -4.02 -7.25 5.82
N GLY A 430 -3.99 -8.50 5.33
CA GLY A 430 -4.24 -8.85 3.93
C GLY A 430 -3.15 -8.37 2.96
N PRO A 431 -3.45 -7.51 1.97
CA PRO A 431 -2.47 -7.05 1.00
C PRO A 431 -1.49 -5.98 1.51
N GLU A 432 -1.80 -5.30 2.62
CA GLU A 432 -0.93 -4.31 3.32
C GLU A 432 -0.36 -3.22 2.40
N PRO A 433 -1.17 -2.21 2.06
CA PRO A 433 -0.69 -1.06 1.30
C PRO A 433 0.13 -0.12 2.18
N GLU A 434 1.41 0.00 1.87
CA GLU A 434 2.45 0.67 2.67
C GLU A 434 2.74 2.10 2.16
N GLY A 435 3.64 2.25 1.19
CA GLY A 435 3.95 3.54 0.58
C GLY A 435 2.93 3.99 -0.46
N VAL A 436 2.66 5.31 -0.51
CA VAL A 436 1.94 5.97 -1.60
C VAL A 436 2.64 7.22 -2.12
N VAL A 437 2.80 7.32 -3.44
CA VAL A 437 3.24 8.54 -4.12
C VAL A 437 2.33 8.90 -5.27
N THR A 438 2.30 10.19 -5.62
CA THR A 438 1.56 10.69 -6.79
C THR A 438 2.47 11.29 -7.84
N GLY A 439 2.04 11.24 -9.10
CA GLY A 439 2.80 11.76 -10.23
C GLY A 439 1.91 12.17 -11.39
N VAL A 440 2.31 13.23 -12.09
CA VAL A 440 1.63 13.68 -13.32
C VAL A 440 2.32 13.09 -14.53
N VAL A 441 1.57 12.36 -15.36
CA VAL A 441 2.05 11.80 -16.63
C VAL A 441 1.12 12.25 -17.75
N GLY A 442 1.65 13.11 -18.63
CA GLY A 442 0.82 13.81 -19.60
C GLY A 442 -0.13 14.78 -18.91
N ASP A 443 -1.43 14.64 -19.15
CA ASP A 443 -2.48 15.49 -18.58
C ASP A 443 -3.17 14.87 -17.34
N ASN A 444 -2.78 13.65 -16.95
CA ASN A 444 -3.43 12.91 -15.87
C ASN A 444 -2.53 12.80 -14.63
N THR A 445 -3.16 12.79 -13.47
CA THR A 445 -2.52 12.53 -12.18
C THR A 445 -2.73 11.07 -11.79
N TYR A 446 -1.67 10.38 -11.41
CA TYR A 446 -1.69 8.97 -11.01
C TYR A 446 -1.24 8.81 -9.56
N ALA A 447 -1.80 7.81 -8.88
CA ALA A 447 -1.30 7.27 -7.63
C ALA A 447 -0.59 5.94 -7.88
N PHE A 448 0.52 5.73 -7.18
CA PHE A 448 1.28 4.50 -7.12
C PHE A 448 1.31 4.06 -5.66
N ILE A 449 0.80 2.87 -5.38
CA ILE A 449 0.66 2.32 -4.02
C ILE A 449 1.42 1.00 -3.96
N GLY A 450 2.43 0.90 -3.09
CA GLY A 450 3.13 -0.36 -2.82
C GLY A 450 2.26 -1.30 -1.99
N LEU A 451 2.33 -2.59 -2.25
CA LEU A 451 1.73 -3.63 -1.39
C LEU A 451 2.86 -4.42 -0.77
N GLU A 452 3.09 -4.26 0.53
CA GLU A 452 4.30 -4.74 1.20
C GLU A 452 4.30 -6.27 1.35
N ARG A 453 3.14 -6.92 1.61
CA ARG A 453 3.04 -8.39 1.67
C ARG A 453 3.13 -9.11 0.32
N ILE A 454 2.02 -9.20 -0.42
CA ILE A 454 1.99 -9.92 -1.70
C ILE A 454 2.97 -9.32 -2.72
N GLY A 455 3.40 -8.07 -2.51
CA GLY A 455 4.35 -7.36 -3.33
C GLY A 455 3.69 -6.57 -4.45
N GLY A 456 4.52 -5.83 -5.18
CA GLY A 456 4.11 -5.08 -6.37
C GLY A 456 3.45 -3.73 -6.08
N VAL A 457 3.02 -3.08 -7.17
CA VAL A 457 2.50 -1.71 -7.16
C VAL A 457 1.14 -1.64 -7.85
N MET A 458 0.16 -1.11 -7.12
CA MET A 458 -1.15 -0.73 -7.63
C MET A 458 -1.09 0.67 -8.26
N VAL A 459 -1.70 0.83 -9.44
CA VAL A 459 -1.70 2.11 -10.19
C VAL A 459 -3.11 2.56 -10.49
N TYR A 460 -3.44 3.79 -10.08
CA TYR A 460 -4.74 4.42 -10.29
C TYR A 460 -4.61 5.77 -10.97
N ASP A 461 -5.48 6.07 -11.93
CA ASP A 461 -5.72 7.43 -12.42
C ASP A 461 -6.63 8.14 -11.42
N ILE A 462 -6.08 9.12 -10.72
CA ILE A 462 -6.74 9.92 -9.67
C ILE A 462 -7.11 11.32 -10.16
N SER A 463 -7.10 11.56 -11.48
CA SER A 463 -7.52 12.83 -12.09
C SER A 463 -8.97 13.21 -11.74
N LYS A 464 -9.77 12.23 -11.28
CA LYS A 464 -11.08 12.42 -10.67
C LYS A 464 -11.06 11.85 -9.24
N PRO A 465 -10.76 12.66 -8.22
CA PRO A 465 -10.59 12.20 -6.83
C PRO A 465 -11.81 11.45 -6.26
N THR A 466 -13.02 11.74 -6.72
CA THR A 466 -14.26 11.08 -6.27
C THR A 466 -14.56 9.75 -6.97
N SER A 467 -13.77 9.40 -8.00
CA SER A 467 -13.93 8.18 -8.78
C SER A 467 -12.62 7.85 -9.49
N PRO A 468 -11.55 7.50 -8.74
CA PRO A 468 -10.34 6.95 -9.32
C PRO A 468 -10.62 5.79 -10.27
N SER A 469 -9.71 5.54 -11.21
CA SER A 469 -9.83 4.40 -12.14
C SER A 469 -8.57 3.55 -12.06
N PHE A 470 -8.74 2.27 -11.76
CA PHE A 470 -7.65 1.30 -11.81
C PHE A 470 -7.02 1.27 -13.21
N VAL A 471 -5.69 1.26 -13.26
CA VAL A 471 -4.91 1.24 -14.50
C VAL A 471 -4.21 -0.09 -14.68
N GLN A 472 -3.45 -0.52 -13.66
CA GLN A 472 -2.71 -1.77 -13.67
C GLN A 472 -2.24 -2.13 -12.25
N TYR A 473 -1.97 -3.41 -12.04
CA TYR A 473 -1.18 -3.93 -10.94
C TYR A 473 0.05 -4.59 -11.55
N ILE A 474 1.24 -4.20 -11.08
CA ILE A 474 2.51 -4.76 -11.54
C ILE A 474 3.22 -5.40 -10.37
N ASN A 475 3.54 -6.68 -10.48
CA ASN A 475 4.33 -7.42 -9.51
C ASN A 475 5.50 -8.08 -10.23
N THR A 476 6.71 -7.79 -9.80
CA THR A 476 7.98 -8.28 -10.37
C THR A 476 8.54 -9.49 -9.63
N ARG A 477 7.85 -9.97 -8.59
CA ARG A 477 8.14 -11.20 -7.86
C ARG A 477 7.96 -12.43 -8.75
N ASP A 478 8.93 -13.32 -8.73
CA ASP A 478 8.86 -14.67 -9.30
C ASP A 478 8.44 -15.66 -8.20
N PHE A 479 7.14 -15.94 -8.13
CA PHE A 479 6.56 -16.88 -7.17
C PHE A 479 7.04 -18.33 -7.37
N SER A 480 7.65 -18.66 -8.51
CA SER A 480 8.18 -20.02 -8.75
C SER A 480 9.51 -20.30 -8.03
N VAL A 481 10.16 -19.26 -7.51
CA VAL A 481 11.43 -19.40 -6.77
C VAL A 481 11.13 -19.86 -5.36
N GLN A 482 11.69 -21.00 -4.99
CA GLN A 482 11.42 -21.60 -3.69
C GLN A 482 12.39 -21.04 -2.66
N PHE A 483 11.84 -20.32 -1.68
CA PHE A 483 12.49 -19.92 -0.45
C PHE A 483 11.42 -19.83 0.64
N ASP A 484 11.80 -20.27 1.83
CA ASP A 484 10.94 -20.23 2.99
C ASP A 484 11.77 -19.88 4.22
N VAL A 485 11.24 -18.98 5.03
CA VAL A 485 11.73 -18.68 6.38
C VAL A 485 10.73 -19.08 7.46
N ASP A 486 9.80 -19.99 7.16
CA ASP A 486 8.81 -20.46 8.13
C ASP A 486 9.39 -21.32 9.29
N GLU A 487 8.58 -21.43 10.35
CA GLU A 487 8.96 -21.69 11.74
C GLU A 487 9.86 -22.93 11.98
N ASP A 488 10.88 -22.73 12.84
CA ASP A 488 11.79 -23.72 13.43
C ASP A 488 12.96 -24.23 12.53
N GLY A 489 13.81 -23.30 12.09
CA GLY A 489 15.23 -23.58 11.84
C GLY A 489 15.62 -23.87 10.40
N ASP A 490 14.78 -23.49 9.44
CA ASP A 490 15.20 -23.41 8.04
C ASP A 490 16.19 -22.26 7.84
N PRO A 491 17.18 -22.43 6.94
CA PRO A 491 18.18 -21.41 6.69
C PRO A 491 17.60 -20.27 5.87
N ASP A 492 18.00 -19.04 6.20
CA ASP A 492 17.71 -17.85 5.39
C ASP A 492 18.02 -18.12 3.90
N PRO A 493 17.22 -17.56 2.97
CA PRO A 493 17.46 -17.74 1.55
C PRO A 493 18.86 -17.25 1.15
N THR A 494 19.48 -17.94 0.19
CA THR A 494 20.74 -17.43 -0.35
C THR A 494 20.49 -16.15 -1.16
N THR A 495 21.49 -15.28 -1.24
CA THR A 495 21.44 -14.09 -2.09
C THR A 495 21.00 -14.41 -3.53
N GLU A 496 21.41 -15.55 -4.10
CA GLU A 496 20.96 -15.98 -5.43
C GLU A 496 19.47 -16.32 -5.49
N GLN A 497 18.89 -16.90 -4.43
CA GLN A 497 17.45 -17.17 -4.35
C GLN A 497 16.67 -15.85 -4.27
N VAL A 498 17.11 -14.92 -3.43
CA VAL A 498 16.47 -13.60 -3.26
C VAL A 498 16.48 -12.83 -4.58
N ILE A 499 17.64 -12.75 -5.24
CA ILE A 499 17.77 -12.11 -6.56
C ILE A 499 16.88 -12.79 -7.61
N ALA A 500 16.75 -14.12 -7.56
CA ALA A 500 15.89 -14.84 -8.47
C ALA A 500 14.40 -14.59 -8.20
N ALA A 501 14.01 -14.48 -6.92
CA ALA A 501 12.65 -14.20 -6.49
C ALA A 501 12.17 -12.80 -6.89
N GLY A 502 13.08 -11.86 -7.14
CA GLY A 502 12.73 -10.51 -7.59
C GLY A 502 12.44 -9.57 -6.42
N ASP A 503 11.43 -8.72 -6.57
CA ASP A 503 11.12 -7.66 -5.60
C ASP A 503 10.13 -8.17 -4.52
N LEU A 504 10.46 -7.95 -3.24
CA LEU A 504 9.70 -8.38 -2.05
C LEU A 504 9.65 -7.24 -1.02
N GLY A 505 8.46 -6.95 -0.47
CA GLY A 505 8.31 -5.87 0.52
C GLY A 505 8.47 -4.45 -0.03
N PRO A 506 7.70 -3.99 -1.05
CA PRO A 506 7.70 -2.58 -1.44
C PRO A 506 7.40 -1.66 -0.25
N GLU A 507 8.38 -0.81 0.08
CA GLU A 507 8.37 0.06 1.26
C GLU A 507 8.17 1.52 0.81
N GLY A 508 9.28 2.21 0.52
CA GLY A 508 9.28 3.56 -0.02
C GLY A 508 9.22 3.61 -1.55
N LEU A 509 8.49 4.61 -2.06
CA LEU A 509 8.37 4.90 -3.49
C LEU A 509 8.82 6.34 -3.78
N ALA A 510 9.38 6.57 -4.97
CA ALA A 510 9.66 7.92 -5.47
C ALA A 510 9.27 8.07 -6.94
N PHE A 511 8.39 9.04 -7.22
CA PHE A 511 8.06 9.42 -8.59
C PHE A 511 9.07 10.45 -9.13
N VAL A 512 9.61 10.19 -10.33
CA VAL A 512 10.49 11.11 -11.06
C VAL A 512 9.82 11.55 -12.35
N SER A 513 9.50 12.83 -12.47
CA SER A 513 8.90 13.36 -13.70
C SER A 513 9.84 13.24 -14.91
N ALA A 514 9.26 13.21 -16.12
CA ALA A 514 10.04 13.16 -17.37
C ALA A 514 11.07 14.29 -17.53
N ASN A 515 10.80 15.48 -16.98
CA ASN A 515 11.73 16.61 -17.05
C ASN A 515 12.92 16.48 -16.09
N ASN A 516 12.74 15.68 -15.03
CA ASN A 516 13.74 15.45 -14.01
C ASN A 516 14.50 14.14 -14.23
N SER A 517 14.01 13.26 -15.09
CA SER A 517 14.60 11.95 -15.30
C SER A 517 15.78 12.00 -16.28
N PRO A 518 16.74 11.08 -16.13
CA PRO A 518 17.92 10.99 -17.00
C PRO A 518 17.61 10.62 -18.45
N ASN A 519 16.52 9.89 -18.70
CA ASN A 519 16.13 9.38 -20.03
C ASN A 519 14.99 10.19 -20.67
N GLY A 520 14.49 11.23 -20.01
CA GLY A 520 13.37 12.04 -20.51
C GLY A 520 12.01 11.35 -20.44
N LYS A 521 11.88 10.25 -19.69
CA LYS A 521 10.64 9.51 -19.44
C LYS A 521 10.28 9.56 -17.96
N PRO A 522 8.99 9.61 -17.56
CA PRO A 522 8.65 9.51 -16.15
C PRO A 522 9.11 8.15 -15.61
N LEU A 523 9.65 8.14 -14.39
CA LEU A 523 10.10 6.94 -13.69
C LEU A 523 9.36 6.80 -12.37
N LEU A 524 9.20 5.56 -11.93
CA LEU A 524 8.88 5.21 -10.55
C LEU A 524 10.06 4.41 -9.98
N VAL A 525 10.60 4.85 -8.85
CA VAL A 525 11.57 4.11 -8.06
C VAL A 525 10.80 3.43 -6.93
N VAL A 526 11.04 2.14 -6.74
CA VAL A 526 10.46 1.34 -5.66
C VAL A 526 11.60 0.68 -4.91
N ALA A 527 11.72 0.97 -3.63
CA ALA A 527 12.62 0.27 -2.73
C ALA A 527 11.83 -0.85 -2.06
N ASN A 528 12.45 -2.03 -1.96
CA ASN A 528 11.83 -3.25 -1.51
C ASN A 528 12.70 -3.80 -0.38
N GLU A 529 12.21 -3.69 0.84
CA GLU A 529 12.99 -3.89 2.06
C GLU A 529 13.41 -5.35 2.26
N VAL A 530 12.49 -6.29 2.03
CA VAL A 530 12.70 -7.73 2.23
C VAL A 530 13.67 -8.29 1.20
N SER A 531 13.58 -7.88 -0.07
CA SER A 531 14.55 -8.32 -1.09
C SER A 531 15.83 -7.47 -1.13
N GLY A 532 15.90 -6.38 -0.37
CA GLY A 532 16.99 -5.40 -0.43
C GLY A 532 17.20 -4.85 -1.84
N SER A 533 16.13 -4.75 -2.64
CA SER A 533 16.19 -4.35 -4.04
C SER A 533 15.59 -2.96 -4.25
N THR A 534 16.20 -2.17 -5.12
CA THR A 534 15.65 -0.90 -5.60
C THR A 534 15.41 -1.00 -7.10
N THR A 535 14.14 -1.10 -7.49
CA THR A 535 13.72 -1.31 -8.87
C THR A 535 13.21 -0.01 -9.50
N ILE A 536 13.65 0.25 -10.72
CA ILE A 536 13.31 1.42 -11.51
C ILE A 536 12.34 1.01 -12.61
N PHE A 537 11.15 1.59 -12.59
CA PHE A 537 10.14 1.42 -13.61
C PHE A 537 10.13 2.65 -14.53
N GLU A 538 10.19 2.42 -15.85
CA GLU A 538 9.84 3.44 -16.84
C GLU A 538 8.31 3.46 -17.02
N ILE A 539 7.73 4.66 -17.12
CA ILE A 539 6.30 4.86 -17.31
C ILE A 539 6.03 5.33 -18.74
N ASP A 540 5.41 4.47 -19.55
CA ASP A 540 5.05 4.78 -20.93
C ASP A 540 3.58 5.22 -21.04
N PRO A 541 3.29 6.42 -21.58
CA PRO A 541 1.94 6.79 -21.97
C PRO A 541 1.50 5.95 -23.18
N LEU A 542 0.47 5.13 -23.01
CA LEU A 542 -0.11 4.39 -24.11
C LEU A 542 -1.03 5.33 -24.91
N HIS A 543 -0.51 5.88 -26.00
CA HIS A 543 -1.35 6.57 -26.97
C HIS A 543 -2.30 5.55 -27.60
N SER A 544 -3.62 5.75 -27.47
CA SER A 544 -4.58 5.04 -28.29
C SER A 544 -4.23 5.33 -29.75
N GLN A 545 -3.76 4.32 -30.51
CA GLN A 545 -3.62 4.51 -31.94
C GLN A 545 -5.03 4.77 -32.49
N ALA A 546 -5.26 5.98 -32.97
CA ALA A 546 -6.43 6.27 -33.78
C ALA A 546 -6.36 5.35 -35.00
N VAL A 547 -7.19 4.31 -35.02
CA VAL A 547 -7.44 3.53 -36.22
C VAL A 547 -8.17 4.46 -37.18
N PHE A 548 -7.41 5.23 -37.97
CA PHE A 548 -7.96 5.90 -39.13
C PHE A 548 -8.24 4.81 -40.17
N SER A 549 -9.48 4.34 -40.23
CA SER A 549 -9.96 3.52 -41.35
C SER A 549 -10.10 4.38 -42.60
N ASN A 550 -8.97 4.74 -43.22
CA ASN A 550 -8.95 5.16 -44.61
C ASN A 550 -8.93 3.93 -45.51
N SER A 551 -10.07 3.24 -45.60
CA SER A 551 -10.37 2.33 -46.69
C SER A 551 -11.58 2.88 -47.45
N VAL A 552 -11.26 3.60 -48.52
CA VAL A 552 -12.15 3.94 -49.61
C VAL A 552 -12.75 2.63 -50.15
N PHE A 553 -14.05 2.41 -49.95
CA PHE A 553 -14.77 1.37 -50.67
C PHE A 553 -15.13 1.89 -52.07
N PRO A 554 -14.66 1.25 -53.17
CA PRO A 554 -15.27 1.49 -54.46
C PRO A 554 -16.65 0.83 -54.50
N CYS A 555 -17.66 1.66 -54.79
CA CYS A 555 -19.02 1.29 -55.18
C CYS A 555 -19.03 0.09 -56.14
N HIS A 556 -19.78 -0.98 -55.83
CA HIS A 556 -20.44 -1.87 -56.80
C HIS A 556 -21.82 -2.34 -56.27
N THR A 557 -22.73 -2.50 -57.22
CA THR A 557 -24.20 -2.63 -57.16
C THR A 557 -24.74 -4.05 -56.88
N GLY A 558 -25.89 -4.13 -56.17
CA GLY A 558 -26.84 -5.27 -56.12
C GLY A 558 -26.49 -6.37 -55.11
N TYR A 559 -27.37 -6.99 -54.31
CA TYR A 559 -28.78 -7.35 -54.47
C TYR A 559 -29.51 -7.53 -53.11
N VAL A 560 -30.82 -7.73 -53.22
CA VAL A 560 -31.92 -7.73 -52.25
C VAL A 560 -31.93 -8.93 -51.28
N VAL A 561 -32.50 -8.68 -50.10
CA VAL A 561 -32.87 -9.62 -49.01
C VAL A 561 -33.79 -10.76 -49.48
N ASN A 562 -33.61 -11.97 -48.92
CA ASN A 562 -34.74 -12.87 -48.66
C ASN A 562 -34.52 -13.74 -47.42
N GLN A 563 -35.64 -13.96 -46.72
CA GLN A 563 -35.84 -14.84 -45.57
C GLN A 563 -35.90 -16.32 -45.97
N ASP A 564 -35.72 -17.18 -44.96
CA ASP A 564 -36.00 -18.62 -44.87
C ASP A 564 -34.89 -19.63 -45.23
N GLY A 565 -34.44 -20.37 -44.20
CA GLY A 565 -34.26 -21.83 -44.25
C GLY A 565 -32.89 -22.44 -44.61
N VAL A 566 -32.32 -23.15 -43.62
CA VAL A 566 -31.50 -24.38 -43.73
C VAL A 566 -30.04 -24.24 -44.26
N SER A 567 -29.09 -24.70 -43.43
CA SER A 567 -27.64 -24.92 -43.72
C SER A 567 -27.40 -25.88 -44.91
N PRO A 568 -26.24 -25.88 -45.62
CA PRO A 568 -25.02 -26.48 -45.07
C PRO A 568 -23.65 -25.92 -45.56
N SER A 569 -22.62 -26.23 -44.75
CA SER A 569 -21.26 -26.68 -45.10
C SER A 569 -20.24 -25.79 -45.85
N VAL A 570 -19.10 -25.59 -45.14
CA VAL A 570 -17.69 -25.89 -45.48
C VAL A 570 -17.05 -25.32 -46.76
N ASP A 571 -15.99 -24.50 -46.60
CA ASP A 571 -14.60 -24.77 -47.07
C ASP A 571 -13.68 -23.57 -46.71
N ARG A 572 -12.74 -23.75 -45.77
CA ARG A 572 -11.29 -23.97 -45.99
C ARG A 572 -10.54 -22.88 -46.75
N PHE A 573 -9.70 -22.15 -46.02
CA PHE A 573 -8.35 -21.79 -46.46
C PHE A 573 -7.35 -22.10 -45.32
N SER A 574 -6.39 -22.98 -45.61
CA SER A 574 -5.18 -23.24 -44.81
C SER A 574 -3.97 -22.86 -45.64
N PHE A 575 -2.88 -22.44 -44.99
CA PHE A 575 -1.44 -22.72 -45.22
C PHE A 575 -0.64 -21.71 -44.37
N GLY A 576 0.39 -22.04 -43.60
CA GLY A 576 1.14 -23.27 -43.30
C GLY A 576 2.11 -22.98 -42.13
N GLN A 577 2.30 -23.92 -41.19
CA GLN A 577 3.52 -24.75 -41.00
C GLN A 577 4.79 -23.94 -40.62
N LEU A 578 5.50 -24.22 -39.51
CA LEU A 578 6.19 -25.48 -39.17
C LEU A 578 6.50 -25.61 -37.66
N TYR A 579 6.29 -26.82 -37.11
CA TYR A 579 6.85 -27.36 -35.84
C TYR A 579 8.23 -28.04 -36.08
N PRO A 580 8.96 -28.53 -35.04
CA PRO A 580 8.76 -29.92 -34.52
C PRO A 580 8.99 -30.07 -32.98
N ASN A 581 8.02 -30.62 -32.21
CA ASN A 581 7.85 -32.04 -31.73
C ASN A 581 8.45 -32.34 -30.32
N PRO A 582 8.09 -33.44 -29.61
CA PRO A 582 6.73 -33.93 -29.28
C PRO A 582 6.65 -34.54 -27.84
N LEU A 583 5.45 -34.72 -27.26
CA LEU A 583 5.21 -35.78 -26.26
C LEU A 583 3.80 -36.37 -26.43
N GLN A 584 3.78 -37.70 -26.48
CA GLN A 584 2.65 -38.54 -26.87
C GLN A 584 1.62 -38.70 -25.74
N LEU A 585 0.34 -38.57 -26.09
CA LEU A 585 -0.77 -39.11 -25.32
C LEU A 585 -1.13 -40.50 -25.87
N ASN A 586 -1.09 -41.49 -24.99
CA ASN A 586 -1.49 -42.86 -25.24
C ASN A 586 -2.95 -43.03 -24.78
N THR A 587 -3.84 -43.39 -25.70
CA THR A 587 -5.24 -43.71 -25.40
C THR A 587 -5.36 -45.14 -24.85
N GLY A 588 -6.03 -45.29 -23.70
CA GLY A 588 -6.43 -46.59 -23.16
C GLY A 588 -7.91 -46.57 -22.75
N ILE A 589 -8.70 -47.39 -23.43
CA ILE A 589 -10.15 -47.58 -23.29
C ILE A 589 -10.48 -48.30 -21.97
N GLY A 590 -11.59 -47.92 -21.31
CA GLY A 590 -12.20 -48.65 -20.20
C GLY A 590 -13.66 -48.21 -19.96
N SER A 591 -14.54 -49.16 -19.73
CA SER A 591 -16.00 -49.16 -19.93
C SER A 591 -16.88 -48.63 -18.77
N GLU A 592 -18.08 -48.18 -19.16
CA GLU A 592 -19.42 -48.20 -18.49
C GLU A 592 -19.53 -48.33 -16.96
N SER A 593 -20.28 -47.40 -16.32
CA SER A 593 -21.64 -47.65 -15.77
C SER A 593 -22.21 -46.48 -14.93
N GLU A 594 -23.51 -46.22 -15.17
CA GLU A 594 -24.57 -45.67 -14.28
C GLU A 594 -24.43 -44.32 -13.56
N LEU A 595 -25.32 -43.36 -13.90
CA LEU A 595 -26.45 -42.97 -13.03
C LEU A 595 -27.42 -42.02 -13.73
N ALA A 596 -28.71 -42.34 -13.60
CA ALA A 596 -29.85 -41.70 -14.27
C ALA A 596 -30.31 -40.42 -13.55
N ILE A 597 -30.63 -39.38 -14.33
CA ILE A 597 -31.35 -38.19 -13.87
C ILE A 597 -32.83 -38.37 -14.21
N ALA A 598 -33.68 -38.38 -13.18
CA ALA A 598 -35.14 -38.32 -13.30
C ALA A 598 -35.58 -36.86 -13.42
N SER A 599 -36.34 -36.56 -14.46
CA SER A 599 -37.03 -35.28 -14.69
C SER A 599 -38.35 -35.23 -13.92
N GLY A 600 -38.59 -34.12 -13.22
CA GLY A 600 -39.83 -33.81 -12.51
C GLY A 600 -40.34 -32.43 -12.91
N ILE A 601 -41.49 -32.44 -13.58
CA ILE A 601 -42.25 -31.33 -14.13
C ILE A 601 -42.84 -30.45 -13.00
N TYR A 602 -42.83 -29.13 -13.15
CA TYR A 602 -43.83 -28.25 -12.52
C TYR A 602 -44.46 -27.31 -13.56
N ASN A 603 -45.77 -27.48 -13.69
CA ASN A 603 -46.67 -26.66 -14.49
C ASN A 603 -47.06 -25.37 -13.75
N GLU A 604 -47.12 -24.31 -14.55
CA GLU A 604 -48.10 -23.19 -14.58
C GLU A 604 -49.05 -22.96 -13.40
N ILE A 605 -49.13 -21.68 -12.98
CA ILE A 605 -50.34 -21.06 -12.44
C ILE A 605 -50.59 -19.73 -13.20
N PRO A 606 -51.82 -19.45 -13.66
CA PRO A 606 -52.14 -18.33 -14.54
C PRO A 606 -52.50 -17.02 -13.81
N LEU A 607 -52.32 -15.92 -14.53
CA LEU A 607 -52.74 -14.55 -14.20
C LEU A 607 -54.27 -14.37 -14.24
N THR A 608 -54.81 -13.75 -13.18
CA THR A 608 -55.80 -12.65 -13.24
C THR A 608 -55.65 -11.77 -12.01
#